data_AF-A0A521IRU8-F1
#
_entry.id   AF-A0A521IRU8-F1
#
_cell.length_a   1.000
_cell.length_b   1.000
_cell.length_c   1.000
_cell.angle_alpha   90.00
_cell.angle_beta   90.00
_cell.angle_gamma   90.00
#
_symmetry.space_group_name_H-M   'P 1'
#
loop_
_entity.id
_entity.type
_entity.pdbx_description
1 polymer ?
#
loop_
_entity_poly.entity_id
_entity_poly.type
_entity_poly.pdbx_seq_one_letter_code
_entity_poly.pdbx_strand_id
1 'polypeptide(L)' 'MQANRHLILNSFTLKIIAMSAVLIDHVALLFINPTLTIYILMRIIGRIAFILYAFFISEGVIHTKNTNKYLLRILYL' A
#
# COMPACT_ATOMS: atom_id res chain seq x y z
N MET A 1 0.07 -6.49 -23.44
CA MET A 1 -1.40 -6.50 -23.59
C MET A 1 -1.97 -5.65 -22.47
N GLN A 2 -2.27 -4.38 -22.75
CA GLN A 2 -2.90 -3.47 -21.80
C GLN A 2 -4.37 -3.89 -21.67
N ALA A 3 -4.67 -4.61 -20.58
CA ALA A 3 -6.05 -4.91 -20.25
C ALA A 3 -6.69 -3.62 -19.73
N ASN A 4 -7.60 -3.05 -20.52
CA ASN A 4 -8.59 -2.07 -20.08
C ASN A 4 -9.38 -2.63 -18.89
N ARG A 5 -8.85 -2.49 -17.67
CA ARG A 5 -9.63 -2.65 -16.45
C ARG A 5 -9.94 -1.26 -15.95
N HIS A 6 -11.18 -0.83 -16.23
CA HIS A 6 -11.83 0.29 -15.56
C HIS A 6 -11.91 -0.02 -14.06
N LEU A 7 -10.80 0.17 -13.33
CA LEU A 7 -10.88 0.40 -11.90
C LEU A 7 -11.58 1.74 -11.75
N ILE A 8 -12.70 1.75 -11.05
CA ILE A 8 -13.55 2.94 -10.81
C ILE A 8 -12.71 4.08 -10.16
N LEU A 9 -11.57 3.74 -9.57
CA LEU A 9 -10.62 4.64 -8.94
C LEU A 9 -9.28 4.69 -9.68
N ASN A 10 -8.79 5.91 -9.90
CA ASN A 10 -7.49 6.18 -10.53
C ASN A 10 -6.34 5.66 -9.64
N SER A 11 -5.29 5.08 -10.24
CA SER A 11 -4.10 4.60 -9.52
C SER A 11 -3.44 5.67 -8.66
N PHE A 12 -3.55 6.94 -9.08
CA PHE A 12 -3.11 8.09 -8.29
C PHE A 12 -3.92 8.24 -6.98
N THR A 13 -5.24 8.11 -7.05
CA THR A 13 -6.13 8.19 -5.87
C THR A 13 -5.87 7.06 -4.90
N LEU A 14 -5.69 5.82 -5.37
CA LEU A 14 -5.33 4.72 -4.47
C LEU A 14 -3.99 4.96 -3.78
N LYS A 15 -3.00 5.56 -4.46
CA LYS A 15 -1.69 5.85 -3.85
C LYS A 15 -1.81 6.86 -2.71
N ILE A 16 -2.64 7.89 -2.89
CA ILE A 16 -2.93 8.87 -1.84
C ILE A 16 -3.58 8.18 -0.63
N ILE A 17 -4.55 7.30 -0.87
CA ILE A 17 -5.22 6.53 0.20
C ILE A 17 -4.22 5.62 0.93
N ALA A 18 -3.34 4.93 0.22
CA ALA A 18 -2.32 4.08 0.82
C ALA A 18 -1.34 4.90 1.69
N MET A 19 -0.92 6.06 1.20
CA MET A 19 0.01 6.95 1.91
C MET A 19 -0.62 7.56 3.16
N SER A 20 -1.89 7.98 3.09
CA SER A 20 -2.62 8.48 4.25
C SER A 20 -2.86 7.38 5.29
N ALA A 21 -3.17 6.16 4.87
CA ALA A 21 -3.36 5.02 5.77
C ALA A 21 -2.08 4.67 6.55
N VAL A 22 -0.90 4.66 5.91
CA VAL A 22 0.39 4.44 6.58
C VAL A 22 0.75 5.60 7.53
N LEU A 23 0.40 6.84 7.16
CA LEU A 23 0.62 8.00 8.02
C LEU A 23 -0.22 7.92 9.30
N ILE A 24 -1.52 7.64 9.18
CA ILE A 24 -2.43 7.47 10.33
C ILE A 24 -1.92 6.35 11.24
N ASP A 25 -1.46 5.26 10.64
CA ASP A 25 -0.90 4.10 11.32
C ASP A 25 0.38 4.41 12.13
N HIS A 26 1.30 5.22 11.57
CA HIS A 26 2.51 5.66 12.26
C HIS A 26 2.23 6.72 13.32
N VAL A 27 1.28 7.64 13.07
CA VAL A 27 0.83 8.60 14.08
C VAL A 27 0.19 7.87 15.27
N ALA A 28 -0.61 6.82 15.02
CA ALA A 28 -1.16 5.99 16.10
C ALA A 28 -0.07 5.29 16.91
N LEU A 29 0.97 4.79 16.24
CA LEU A 29 2.09 4.12 16.92
C LEU A 29 2.92 5.07 17.79
N LEU A 30 3.11 6.31 17.35
CA LEU A 30 3.94 7.30 18.05
C LEU A 30 3.19 8.08 19.14
N PHE A 31 1.91 8.39 18.92
CA PHE A 31 1.16 9.32 19.78
C PHE A 31 0.07 8.67 20.62
N ILE A 32 -0.37 7.44 20.31
CA ILE A 32 -1.49 6.80 21.01
C ILE A 32 -0.98 5.69 21.93
N ASN A 33 -1.47 5.71 23.16
CA ASN A 33 -1.16 4.69 24.14
C ASN A 33 -1.76 3.33 23.72
N PRO A 34 -0.98 2.24 23.68
CA PRO A 34 -1.42 0.92 23.21
C PRO A 34 -2.57 0.32 24.03
N THR A 35 -2.87 0.87 25.21
CA THR A 35 -3.96 0.41 26.09
C THR A 35 -5.34 0.86 25.58
N LEU A 36 -5.43 1.87 24.71
CA LEU A 36 -6.71 2.30 24.14
C LEU A 36 -7.15 1.43 22.97
N THR A 37 -8.44 1.08 22.93
CA THR A 37 -9.08 0.37 21.80
C THR A 37 -8.87 1.07 20.44
N ILE A 38 -8.75 2.40 20.43
CA ILE A 38 -8.51 3.18 19.21
C ILE A 38 -7.16 2.83 18.55
N TYR A 39 -6.15 2.45 19.35
CA TYR A 39 -4.84 2.02 18.84
C TYR A 39 -4.97 0.77 17.95
N ILE A 40 -5.74 -0.22 18.42
CA ILE A 40 -5.98 -1.47 17.68
C ILE A 40 -6.72 -1.18 16.37
N LEU A 41 -7.74 -0.33 16.40
CA LEU A 41 -8.48 0.07 15.21
C LEU A 41 -7.57 0.76 14.18
N MET A 42 -6.70 1.68 14.61
CA MET A 42 -5.76 2.36 13.72
C MET A 42 -4.71 1.39 13.15
N ARG A 43 -4.25 0.40 13.91
CA ARG A 43 -3.37 -0.66 13.37
C ARG A 43 -4.06 -1.54 12.33
N ILE A 44 -5.36 -1.82 12.49
CA ILE A 44 -6.12 -2.57 11.47
C ILE A 44 -6.19 -1.76 10.18
N ILE A 45 -6.41 -0.45 10.26
CA ILE A 45 -6.40 0.45 9.10
C ILE A 45 -5.02 0.44 8.42
N GLY A 46 -3.93 0.48 9.20
CA GLY A 46 -2.58 0.37 8.64
C GLY A 46 -2.30 -0.96 7.91
N ARG A 47 -2.94 -2.06 8.31
CA ARG A 47 -2.83 -3.33 7.57
C ARG A 47 -3.48 -3.26 6.19
N ILE A 48 -4.50 -2.42 6.01
CA ILE A 48 -5.08 -2.18 4.68
C ILE A 48 -4.07 -1.46 3.77
N ALA A 49 -3.26 -0.55 4.33
CA ALA A 49 -2.18 0.08 3.58
C ALA A 49 -1.21 -0.95 3.00
N PHE A 50 -0.86 -1.98 3.77
CA PHE A 50 -0.01 -3.08 3.29
C PHE A 50 -0.62 -3.81 2.08
N ILE A 51 -1.93 -4.13 2.13
CA ILE A 51 -2.63 -4.78 1.02
C ILE A 51 -2.61 -3.88 -0.23
N LEU A 52 -2.78 -2.57 -0.06
CA LEU A 52 -2.70 -1.60 -1.16
C LEU A 52 -1.29 -1.52 -1.76
N TYR A 53 -0.25 -1.54 -0.94
CA TYR A 53 1.14 -1.58 -1.44
C TYR A 53 1.45 -2.88 -2.19
N ALA A 54 0.98 -4.03 -1.69
CA ALA A 54 1.12 -5.30 -2.41
C ALA A 54 0.41 -5.27 -3.77
N PHE A 55 -0.78 -4.67 -3.84
CA PHE A 55 -1.49 -4.43 -5.10
C PHE A 55 -0.66 -3.56 -6.07
N PHE A 56 -0.04 -2.48 -5.59
CA PHE A 56 0.82 -1.65 -6.46
C PHE A 56 2.06 -2.38 -6.97
N ILE A 57 2.65 -3.27 -6.17
CA ILE A 57 3.76 -4.12 -6.62
C ILE A 57 3.28 -5.05 -7.74
N SER A 58 2.12 -5.69 -7.57
CA SER A 58 1.52 -6.54 -8.61
C SER A 58 1.24 -5.77 -9.90
N GLU A 59 0.66 -4.58 -9.82
CA GLU A 59 0.44 -3.70 -10.98
C GLU A 59 1.76 -3.29 -11.65
N GLY A 60 2.81 -3.02 -10.87
CA GLY A 60 4.15 -2.71 -11.37
C GLY A 60 4.82 -3.87 -12.11
N VAL A 61 4.59 -5.10 -11.65
CA VAL A 61 5.05 -6.34 -12.32
C VAL A 61 4.32 -6.52 -13.65
N ILE A 62 3.00 -6.33 -13.70
CA ILE A 62 2.19 -6.48 -14.92
C ILE A 62 2.58 -5.47 -16.00
N HIS A 63 2.88 -4.22 -15.60
CA HIS A 63 3.28 -3.16 -16.53
C HIS A 63 4.77 -3.24 -16.95
N THR A 64 5.58 -4.01 -16.23
CA THR A 64 6.99 -4.17 -16.51
C THR A 64 7.24 -5.30 -17.52
N LYS A 65 8.05 -5.02 -18.55
CA LYS A 65 8.47 -6.01 -19.55
C LYS A 65 9.43 -7.09 -19.00
N ASN A 66 10.16 -6.80 -17.91
CA ASN A 66 11.12 -7.72 -17.30
C ASN A 66 10.92 -7.82 -15.78
N THR A 67 10.01 -8.69 -15.37
CA THR A 67 9.56 -8.88 -13.98
C THR A 67 10.70 -9.31 -13.06
N ASN A 68 11.59 -10.20 -13.52
CA ASN A 68 12.72 -10.69 -12.73
C ASN A 68 13.70 -9.57 -12.35
N LYS A 69 14.03 -8.67 -13.29
CA LYS A 69 14.87 -7.50 -12.98
C LYS A 69 14.18 -6.52 -12.02
N TYR A 70 12.86 -6.36 -12.14
CA TYR A 70 12.08 -5.49 -11.26
C TYR A 70 12.01 -6.03 -9.83
N LEU A 71 11.75 -7.33 -9.65
CA LEU A 71 11.75 -7.96 -8.34
C LEU A 71 13.14 -7.96 -7.69
N LEU A 72 14.21 -8.26 -8.46
CA LEU A 72 15.59 -8.13 -7.97
C LEU A 72 15.91 -6.70 -7.53
N ARG A 73 15.41 -5.69 -8.25
CA ARG A 73 15.59 -4.29 -7.88
C ARG A 73 14.88 -3.94 -6.57
N ILE A 74 13.69 -4.49 -6.32
CA ILE A 74 12.98 -4.29 -5.04
C ILE A 74 13.67 -5.02 -3.89
N LEU A 75 14.22 -6.22 -4.14
CA LEU A 75 14.83 -7.05 -3.11
C LEU A 75 16.25 -6.58 -2.73
N TYR A 76 16.97 -5.98 -3.67
CA TYR A 76 18.33 -5.47 -3.44
C TYR A 76 18.38 -4.03 -2.89
N LEU A 77 17.31 -3.25 -3.06
CA LEU A 77 17.13 -1.93 -2.43
C LEU A 77 16.69 -2.08 -0.97
#